data_AF-A0A6I7TS90-F1
#
_entry.id   AF-A0A6I7TS90-F1
#
_cell.length_a   1.000
_cell.length_b   1.000
_cell.length_c   1.000
_cell.angle_alpha   90.00
_cell.angle_beta   90.00
_cell.angle_gamma   90.00
#
_symmetry.space_group_name_H-M   'P 1'
#
loop_
_entity.id
_entity.type
_entity.pdbx_description
1 polymer ?
#
loop_
_entity_poly.entity_id
_entity_poly.type
_entity_poly.pdbx_seq_one_letter_code
_entity_poly.pdbx_strand_id
1 'polypeptide(L)'
;METVLIFASVLSPIILALVELVKKTFKVPKNLIPLVSLLIGLLIGAAAYPFTDLELVLRLWSGGLAGLTATGLFEIGKNRNARKKKNP
;
A
#
# COMPACT_ATOMS: atom_id res chain seq x y z
N MET A 1 -5.77 17.85 6.07
CA MET A 1 -4.60 16.95 6.06
C MET A 1 -4.74 15.83 7.08
N GLU A 2 -5.18 16.10 8.31
CA GLU A 2 -5.42 15.08 9.33
C GLU A 2 -6.30 13.91 8.82
N THR A 3 -7.43 14.23 8.21
CA THR A 3 -8.35 13.22 7.62
C THR A 3 -7.69 12.37 6.53
N VAL A 4 -6.75 12.95 5.77
CA VAL A 4 -6.03 12.23 4.70
C VAL A 4 -5.14 11.14 5.30
N LEU A 5 -4.42 11.47 6.37
CA LEU A 5 -3.51 10.55 7.05
C LEU A 5 -4.25 9.48 7.86
N ILE A 6 -5.36 9.85 8.51
CA ILE A 6 -6.25 8.89 9.19
C ILE A 6 -6.79 7.89 8.16
N PHE A 7 -7.33 8.38 7.05
CA PHE A 7 -7.87 7.53 6.00
C PHE A 7 -6.80 6.63 5.37
N ALA A 8 -5.61 7.17 5.11
CA ALA A 8 -4.47 6.38 4.62
C ALA A 8 -4.06 5.28 5.61
N SER A 9 -4.07 5.55 6.92
CA SER A 9 -3.72 4.58 7.96
C SER A 9 -4.71 3.41 8.01
N VAL A 10 -6.01 3.70 7.87
CA VAL A 10 -7.08 2.69 7.81
C VAL A 10 -6.98 1.86 6.53
N LEU A 11 -6.67 2.49 5.39
CA LEU A 11 -6.53 1.81 4.10
C LEU A 11 -5.27 0.98 3.95
N SER A 12 -4.18 1.36 4.64
CA SER A 12 -2.86 0.73 4.52
C SER A 12 -2.86 -0.80 4.64
N PRO A 13 -3.48 -1.44 5.66
CA PRO A 13 -3.52 -2.90 5.75
C PRO A 13 -4.28 -3.56 4.60
N ILE A 14 -5.35 -2.92 4.10
CA ILE A 14 -6.15 -3.42 2.97
C ILE A 14 -5.31 -3.39 1.69
N ILE A 15 -4.66 -2.25 1.42
CA ILE A 15 -3.80 -2.11 0.25
C ILE A 15 -2.59 -3.05 0.33
N LEU A 16 -1.99 -3.23 1.52
CA LEU A 16 -0.91 -4.17 1.74
C LEU A 16 -1.32 -5.61 1.41
N ALA A 17 -2.52 -6.03 1.82
CA ALA A 17 -3.05 -7.35 1.47
C ALA A 17 -3.25 -7.52 -0.05
N LEU A 18 -3.77 -6.49 -0.73
CA LEU A 18 -3.97 -6.51 -2.18
C LEU A 18 -2.65 -6.54 -2.96
N VAL A 19 -1.65 -5.76 -2.54
CA VAL A 19 -0.31 -5.77 -3.14
C VAL A 19 0.32 -7.16 -2.99
N GLU A 20 0.18 -7.77 -1.82
CA GLU A 20 0.70 -9.11 -1.56
C GLU A 20 -0.02 -10.17 -2.41
N LEU A 21 -1.35 -10.05 -2.58
CA LEU A 21 -2.12 -10.91 -3.47
C LEU A 21 -1.60 -10.82 -4.91
N VAL A 22 -1.44 -9.60 -5.46
CA VAL A 22 -0.95 -9.39 -6.83
C VAL A 22 0.43 -10.01 -7.03
N LYS A 23 1.34 -9.87 -6.07
CA LYS A 23 2.68 -10.45 -6.15
C LYS A 23 2.70 -11.98 -6.03
N LYS A 24 1.75 -12.56 -5.31
CA LYS A 24 1.62 -14.02 -5.20
C LYS A 24 0.97 -14.62 -6.45
N THR A 25 0.05 -13.89 -7.08
CA THR A 25 -0.63 -14.33 -8.30
C THR A 25 0.23 -14.12 -9.55
N PHE A 26 0.95 -13.00 -9.64
CA PHE A 26 1.74 -12.62 -10.82
C PHE A 26 3.24 -12.52 -10.50
N LYS A 27 4.09 -12.92 -11.45
CA LYS A 27 5.55 -12.74 -11.36
C LYS A 27 5.94 -11.28 -11.62
N VAL A 28 5.66 -10.41 -10.66
CA VAL A 28 6.00 -8.98 -10.74
C VAL A 28 7.49 -8.78 -10.41
N PRO A 29 8.27 -8.07 -11.26
CA PRO A 29 9.66 -7.80 -10.96
C PRO A 29 9.78 -6.83 -9.76
N LYS A 30 10.80 -7.03 -8.93
CA LYS A 30 10.89 -6.39 -7.60
C LYS A 30 10.94 -4.86 -7.65
N ASN A 31 11.52 -4.31 -8.71
CA ASN A 31 11.61 -2.86 -8.95
C ASN A 31 10.26 -2.21 -9.29
N LEU A 32 9.26 -2.99 -9.74
CA LEU A 32 7.92 -2.48 -10.07
C LEU A 32 6.93 -2.62 -8.91
N ILE A 33 7.31 -3.29 -7.81
CA ILE A 33 6.43 -3.43 -6.63
C ILE A 33 5.96 -2.07 -6.09
N PRO A 34 6.83 -1.04 -5.93
CA PRO A 34 6.38 0.28 -5.46
C PRO A 34 5.40 0.95 -6.43
N LEU A 35 5.60 0.77 -7.74
CA LEU A 35 4.70 1.32 -8.75
C LEU A 35 3.33 0.64 -8.73
N VAL A 36 3.33 -0.70 -8.64
CA VAL A 36 2.09 -1.48 -8.52
C VAL A 36 1.34 -1.11 -7.25
N SER A 37 2.03 -0.92 -6.12
CA SER A 37 1.39 -0.52 -4.87
C SER A 37 0.81 0.89 -4.92
N LEU A 38 1.48 1.83 -5.58
CA LEU A 38 0.95 3.17 -5.82
C LEU A 38 -0.32 3.12 -6.68
N LEU A 39 -0.31 2.35 -7.77
CA LEU A 39 -1.47 2.20 -8.66
C LEU A 39 -2.66 1.57 -7.92
N ILE A 40 -2.44 0.50 -7.16
CA ILE A 40 -3.48 -0.12 -6.33
C ILE A 40 -3.99 0.90 -5.32
N GLY A 41 -3.11 1.63 -4.64
CA GLY A 41 -3.50 2.67 -3.69
C GLY A 41 -4.37 3.75 -4.30
N LEU A 42 -4.02 4.26 -5.48
CA LEU A 42 -4.82 5.27 -6.20
C LEU A 42 -6.18 4.72 -6.64
N LEU A 43 -6.23 3.50 -7.18
CA LEU A 43 -7.49 2.87 -7.60
C LEU A 43 -8.44 2.65 -6.42
N ILE A 44 -7.92 2.15 -5.30
CA ILE A 44 -8.72 1.94 -4.09
C ILE A 44 -9.14 3.28 -3.49
N GLY A 45 -8.24 4.28 -3.43
CA GLY A 45 -8.59 5.63 -2.97
C GLY A 45 -9.72 6.25 -3.80
N ALA A 46 -9.64 6.15 -5.13
CA ALA A 46 -10.70 6.62 -6.02
C ALA A 46 -12.02 5.87 -5.81
N ALA A 47 -11.96 4.54 -5.71
CA ALA A 47 -13.11 3.66 -5.50
C ALA A 47 -13.75 3.82 -4.11
N ALA A 48 -13.07 4.45 -3.16
CA ALA A 48 -13.58 4.63 -1.80
C ALA A 48 -14.61 5.76 -1.62
N TYR A 49 -15.17 6.29 -2.71
CA TYR A 49 -16.25 7.27 -2.68
C TYR A 49 -17.48 6.91 -1.82
N PRO A 50 -17.91 5.64 -1.66
CA PRO A 50 -19.09 5.34 -0.85
C PRO A 50 -18.75 5.26 0.65
N PHE A 51 -17.47 5.31 1.03
CA PHE A 51 -17.01 5.16 2.41
C PHE A 51 -16.55 6.48 3.04
N THR A 52 -16.46 7.57 2.28
CA THR A 52 -15.96 8.86 2.78
C THR A 52 -16.46 10.04 1.96
N ASP A 53 -16.72 11.17 2.63
CA ASP A 53 -17.07 12.45 2.03
C ASP A 53 -15.86 13.24 1.49
N LEU A 54 -14.66 12.66 1.55
CA LEU A 54 -13.45 13.31 1.04
C LEU A 54 -13.58 13.63 -0.46
N GLU A 55 -13.05 14.78 -0.86
CA GLU A 55 -12.89 15.09 -2.28
C GLU A 55 -11.98 14.07 -2.98
N LEU A 56 -12.19 13.89 -4.28
CA LEU A 56 -11.45 12.91 -5.09
C LEU A 56 -9.93 13.10 -4.96
N VAL A 57 -9.45 14.35 -5.01
CA VAL A 57 -8.02 14.66 -4.91
C VAL A 57 -7.45 14.18 -3.57
N LEU A 58 -8.16 14.42 -2.47
CA LEU A 58 -7.72 14.01 -1.13
C LEU A 58 -7.75 12.48 -0.99
N ARG A 59 -8.74 11.82 -1.57
CA ARG A 59 -8.83 10.35 -1.63
C ARG A 59 -7.67 9.72 -2.40
N LEU A 60 -7.30 10.30 -3.53
CA LEU A 60 -6.15 9.86 -4.32
C LEU A 60 -4.85 10.02 -3.52
N TRP A 61 -4.68 11.15 -2.82
CA TRP A 61 -3.53 11.34 -1.93
C TRP A 61 -3.48 10.31 -0.80
N SER A 62 -4.58 10.09 -0.10
CA SER A 62 -4.66 9.07 0.95
C SER A 62 -4.34 7.67 0.43
N GLY A 63 -4.94 7.29 -0.70
CA GLY A 63 -4.72 5.99 -1.32
C GLY A 63 -3.29 5.81 -1.80
N GLY A 64 -2.72 6.81 -2.47
CA GLY A 64 -1.33 6.78 -2.92
C GLY A 64 -0.33 6.68 -1.76
N LEU A 65 -0.52 7.47 -0.70
CA LEU A 65 0.31 7.40 0.51
C LEU A 65 0.19 6.04 1.20
N ALA A 66 -1.02 5.49 1.32
CA ALA A 66 -1.24 4.16 1.88
C ALA A 66 -0.57 3.06 1.02
N GLY A 67 -0.63 3.17 -0.30
CA GLY A 67 0.03 2.25 -1.23
C GLY A 67 1.55 2.28 -1.17
N LEU A 68 2.17 3.45 -1.04
CA LEU A 68 3.62 3.56 -0.86
C LEU A 68 4.05 3.05 0.54
N THR A 69 3.27 3.37 1.58
CA THR A 69 3.46 2.86 2.94
C THR A 69 3.44 1.33 2.96
N ALA A 70 2.50 0.72 2.23
CA ALA A 70 2.41 -0.74 2.12
C ALA A 70 3.70 -1.38 1.58
N THR A 71 4.33 -0.78 0.58
CA THR A 71 5.61 -1.27 0.05
C THR A 71 6.75 -1.09 1.04
N GLY A 72 6.84 0.07 1.73
CA GLY A 72 7.83 0.29 2.77
C GLY A 72 7.71 -0.72 3.92
N LEU A 73 6.49 -0.96 4.41
CA LEU A 73 6.20 -1.96 5.45
C LEU A 73 6.58 -3.38 5.00
N PHE A 74 6.25 -3.74 3.76
CA PHE A 74 6.61 -5.03 3.19
C PHE A 74 8.13 -5.24 3.13
N GLU A 75 8.89 -4.23 2.68
CA GLU A 75 10.34 -4.33 2.60
C GLU A 75 11.00 -4.45 3.97
N ILE A 76 10.50 -3.73 4.98
CA ILE A 76 10.95 -3.86 6.37
C ILE A 76 10.74 -5.30 6.88
N GLY A 77 9.54 -5.86 6.67
CA GLY A 77 9.23 -7.23 7.07
C GLY A 77 10.15 -8.26 6.39
N LYS A 78 10.36 -8.13 5.08
CA LYS A 78 11.26 -8.98 4.30
C LYS A 78 12.70 -8.92 4.81
N ASN A 79 13.21 -7.71 5.07
CA ASN A 79 14.60 -7.50 5.52
C ASN A 79 14.84 -8.05 6.94
N ARG A 80 13.83 -8.00 7.84
CA ARG A 80 13.90 -8.63 9.17
C ARG A 80 14.06 -10.15 9.07
N ASN A 81 13.28 -10.80 8.21
CA ASN A 81 13.37 -12.25 8.00
C ASN A 81 14.73 -12.67 7.40
N ALA A 82 15.27 -11.88 6.47
CA ALA A 82 16.57 -12.14 5.88
C ALA A 82 17.72 -12.05 6.91
N ARG A 83 17.68 -11.07 7.83
CA ARG A 83 18.68 -10.95 8.91
C ARG A 83 18.62 -12.13 9.88
N LYS A 84 17.42 -12.57 10.29
CA LYS A 84 17.24 -13.72 11.20
C LYS A 84 17.83 -15.02 10.61
N LYS A 85 17.75 -15.21 9.29
CA LYS A 85 18.33 -16.38 8.61
C LYS A 85 19.87 -16.36 8.57
N LYS A 86 20.50 -15.18 8.67
CA LYS A 86 21.96 -15.01 8.58
C LYS A 86 22.68 -15.16 9.94
N ASN A 87 21.94 -15.04 11.05
CA ASN A 87 22.45 -15.19 12.42
C ASN A 87 21.74 -16.39 13.09
N PRO A 88 22.13 -17.64 12.81
CA PRO A 88 21.62 -18.82 13.51
C PRO A 88 22.05 -18.82 14.98
#